data_AF-A0A929H410-F1
#
_entry.id   AF-A0A929H410-F1
#
_cell.length_a   1.000
_cell.length_b   1.000
_cell.length_c   1.000
_cell.angle_alpha   90.00
_cell.angle_beta   90.00
_cell.angle_gamma   90.00
#
_symmetry.space_group_name_H-M   'P 1'
#
loop_
_entity.id
_entity.type
_entity.pdbx_description
1 polymer ?
#
loop_
_entity_poly.entity_id
_entity_poly.type
_entity_poly.pdbx_seq_one_letter_code
_entity_poly.pdbx_strand_id
1 'polypeptide(L)'
;MRKFNYAAVSGLLLIIFSMTYLPNKLEKISASCFDQMTIKSKITAKEKFHSINHDLINREVEDLSYDVDELNRQLNNSIVKSNETNEAMSNLLVKAQGQTQLLDSVRMMYDNEIIVHEKMVDSLNSLFRESSNLLIGKMKTFNKSNLDLKLIQSETKYQSTFILSQIILLILYLLFFLFCIINGIVLFYKGLKQIKNSNNNYKEEFIKI
;
A
#
# COMPACT_ATOMS: atom_id res chain seq x y z
N MET A 1 4.17 71.64 -10.30
CA MET A 1 4.51 70.19 -10.34
C MET A 1 3.40 69.39 -9.67
N ARG A 2 2.66 68.53 -10.39
CA ARG A 2 1.68 67.62 -9.77
C ARG A 2 2.44 66.61 -8.91
N LYS A 3 2.27 66.66 -7.57
CA LYS A 3 2.80 65.62 -6.69
C LYS A 3 2.05 64.32 -7.03
N PHE A 4 2.74 63.39 -7.69
CA PHE A 4 2.19 62.06 -7.95
C PHE A 4 1.84 61.41 -6.60
N ASN A 5 0.59 60.96 -6.47
CA ASN A 5 0.13 60.36 -5.22
C ASN A 5 0.47 58.87 -5.21
N TYR A 6 1.74 58.58 -4.94
CA TYR A 6 2.33 57.25 -4.97
C TYR A 6 1.56 56.23 -4.10
N ALA A 7 0.93 56.68 -3.01
CA ALA A 7 0.12 55.84 -2.13
C ALA A 7 -1.18 55.35 -2.78
N ALA A 8 -1.85 56.20 -3.57
CA ALA A 8 -3.05 55.81 -4.30
C ALA A 8 -2.72 54.85 -5.45
N VAL A 9 -1.64 55.13 -6.18
CA VAL A 9 -1.19 54.29 -7.30
C VAL A 9 -0.69 52.93 -6.81
N SER A 10 0.06 52.86 -5.71
CA SER A 10 0.53 51.59 -5.14
C SER A 10 -0.60 50.74 -4.57
N GLY A 11 -1.58 51.35 -3.91
CA GLY A 11 -2.79 50.66 -3.43
C GLY A 11 -3.62 50.07 -4.58
N LEU A 12 -3.78 50.82 -5.68
CA LEU A 12 -4.52 50.37 -6.86
C LEU A 12 -3.78 49.25 -7.63
N LEU A 13 -2.45 49.35 -7.75
CA LEU A 13 -1.61 48.28 -8.30
C LEU A 13 -1.70 47.00 -7.47
N LEU A 14 -1.68 47.10 -6.13
CA LEU A 14 -1.85 45.95 -5.24
C LEU A 14 -3.20 45.27 -5.44
N ILE A 15 -4.30 46.03 -5.55
CA ILE A 15 -5.64 45.48 -5.77
C ILE A 15 -5.73 44.78 -7.14
N ILE A 16 -5.23 45.41 -8.21
CA ILE A 16 -5.24 44.82 -9.56
C ILE A 16 -4.38 43.55 -9.60
N PHE A 17 -3.19 43.60 -9.01
CA PHE A 17 -2.30 42.44 -8.91
C PHE A 17 -2.98 41.29 -8.16
N SER A 18 -3.60 41.56 -7.02
CA SER A 18 -4.36 40.56 -6.26
C SER A 18 -5.51 39.96 -7.09
N MET A 19 -6.30 40.79 -7.77
CA MET A 19 -7.47 40.34 -8.55
C MET A 19 -7.10 39.55 -9.81
N THR A 20 -5.93 39.78 -10.40
CA THR A 20 -5.49 39.09 -11.63
C THR A 20 -4.62 37.87 -11.35
N TYR A 21 -3.83 37.90 -10.28
CA TYR A 21 -2.92 36.81 -9.92
C TYR A 21 -3.63 35.66 -9.19
N LEU A 22 -4.64 35.98 -8.37
CA LEU A 22 -5.36 34.98 -7.57
C LEU A 22 -6.14 33.96 -8.41
N PRO A 23 -7.01 34.35 -9.37
CA PRO A 23 -7.83 33.40 -10.10
C PRO A 23 -6.97 32.40 -10.87
N ASN A 24 -5.91 32.89 -11.52
CA ASN A 24 -4.97 32.06 -12.30
C ASN A 24 -4.21 31.04 -11.45
N LYS A 25 -3.86 31.38 -10.22
CA LYS A 25 -3.16 30.45 -9.32
C LYS A 25 -4.13 29.47 -8.65
N LEU A 26 -5.32 29.92 -8.26
CA LEU A 26 -6.36 29.08 -7.70
C LEU A 26 -6.84 28.03 -8.71
N GLU A 27 -7.03 28.40 -9.97
CA GLU A 27 -7.45 27.47 -11.02
C GLU A 27 -6.44 26.34 -11.22
N LYS A 28 -5.14 26.67 -11.28
CA LYS A 28 -4.07 25.66 -11.40
C LYS A 28 -3.99 24.72 -10.19
N ILE A 29 -4.09 25.26 -8.98
CA ILE A 29 -4.02 24.46 -7.75
C ILE A 29 -5.27 23.57 -7.64
N SER A 30 -6.46 24.11 -7.91
CA SER A 30 -7.71 23.36 -7.84
C SER A 30 -7.79 22.23 -8.86
N ALA A 31 -7.39 22.46 -10.12
CA ALA A 31 -7.28 21.41 -11.13
C ALA A 31 -6.32 20.30 -10.69
N SER A 32 -5.12 20.66 -10.22
CA SER A 32 -4.15 19.68 -9.72
C SER A 32 -4.67 18.89 -8.52
N CYS A 33 -5.42 19.53 -7.62
CA CYS A 33 -5.99 18.88 -6.44
C CYS A 33 -7.08 17.87 -6.83
N PHE A 34 -7.94 18.25 -7.79
CA PHE A 34 -9.01 17.38 -8.29
C PHE A 34 -8.47 16.14 -9.00
N ASP A 35 -7.45 16.30 -9.85
CA ASP A 35 -6.77 15.19 -10.51
C ASP A 35 -6.14 14.24 -9.48
N GLN A 36 -5.48 14.78 -8.45
CA GLN A 36 -4.85 13.98 -7.39
C GLN A 36 -5.88 13.27 -6.50
N MET A 37 -7.03 13.88 -6.21
CA MET A 37 -8.14 13.21 -5.51
C MET A 37 -8.68 12.03 -6.33
N THR A 38 -8.76 12.18 -7.65
CA THR A 38 -9.17 11.11 -8.56
C THR A 38 -8.13 9.98 -8.63
N ILE A 39 -6.84 10.32 -8.61
CA ILE A 39 -5.76 9.33 -8.54
C ILE A 39 -5.80 8.59 -7.19
N LYS A 40 -5.95 9.31 -6.08
CA LYS A 40 -6.06 8.74 -4.74
C LYS A 40 -7.22 7.74 -4.65
N SER A 41 -8.40 8.07 -5.17
CA SER A 41 -9.55 7.17 -5.11
C SER A 41 -9.31 5.85 -5.87
N LYS A 42 -8.67 5.92 -7.04
CA LYS A 42 -8.27 4.74 -7.81
C LYS A 42 -7.25 3.87 -7.06
N ILE A 43 -6.24 4.49 -6.45
CA ILE A 43 -5.22 3.76 -5.67
C ILE A 43 -5.85 3.09 -4.45
N THR A 44 -6.73 3.79 -3.71
CA THR A 44 -7.44 3.22 -2.55
C THR A 44 -8.34 2.05 -2.94
N ALA A 45 -9.02 2.11 -4.08
CA ALA A 45 -9.79 0.98 -4.58
C ALA A 45 -8.89 -0.23 -4.91
N LYS A 46 -7.74 0.03 -5.54
CA LYS A 46 -6.73 -1.00 -5.83
C LYS A 46 -6.16 -1.61 -4.55
N GLU A 47 -5.89 -0.81 -3.53
CA GLU A 47 -5.43 -1.24 -2.21
C GLU A 47 -6.41 -2.22 -1.56
N LYS A 48 -7.71 -1.88 -1.54
CA LYS A 48 -8.75 -2.77 -1.00
C LYS A 48 -8.81 -4.10 -1.74
N PHE A 49 -8.76 -4.06 -3.07
CA PHE A 49 -8.78 -5.26 -3.88
C PHE A 49 -7.57 -6.16 -3.61
N HIS A 50 -6.35 -5.59 -3.55
CA HIS A 50 -5.16 -6.36 -3.22
C HIS A 50 -5.14 -6.86 -1.78
N SER A 51 -5.71 -6.13 -0.82
CA SER A 51 -5.85 -6.61 0.56
C SER A 51 -6.71 -7.86 0.64
N ILE A 52 -7.86 -7.87 -0.03
CA ILE A 52 -8.75 -9.04 -0.03
C ILE A 52 -8.05 -10.26 -0.65
N ASN A 53 -7.36 -10.07 -1.78
CA ASN A 53 -6.62 -11.15 -2.42
C ASN A 53 -5.46 -11.65 -1.55
N HIS A 54 -4.75 -10.75 -0.88
CA HIS A 54 -3.68 -11.11 0.05
C HIS A 54 -4.20 -11.97 1.19
N ASP A 55 -5.35 -11.61 1.78
CA ASP A 55 -5.96 -12.38 2.88
C ASP A 55 -6.49 -13.75 2.42
N LEU A 56 -6.91 -13.86 1.16
CA LEU A 56 -7.29 -15.14 0.56
C LEU A 56 -6.06 -16.03 0.35
N ILE A 57 -4.99 -15.49 -0.23
CA ILE A 57 -3.73 -16.22 -0.42
C ILE A 57 -3.11 -16.63 0.93
N ASN A 58 -3.20 -15.79 1.96
CA ASN A 58 -2.71 -16.12 3.30
C ASN A 58 -3.40 -17.36 3.85
N ARG A 59 -4.73 -17.42 3.75
CA ARG A 59 -5.52 -18.58 4.19
C ARG A 59 -5.16 -19.84 3.40
N GLU A 60 -5.02 -19.74 2.09
CA GLU A 60 -4.58 -20.87 1.27
C GLU A 60 -3.19 -21.40 1.66
N VAL A 61 -2.27 -20.51 2.05
CA VAL A 61 -0.93 -20.89 2.55
C VAL A 61 -1.02 -21.57 3.92
N GLU A 62 -1.85 -21.07 4.82
CA GLU A 62 -2.08 -21.66 6.15
C GLU A 62 -2.69 -23.06 6.04
N ASP A 63 -3.75 -23.21 5.25
CA ASP A 63 -4.42 -24.50 5.01
C ASP A 63 -3.44 -25.53 4.41
N LEU A 64 -2.68 -25.11 3.38
CA LEU A 64 -1.72 -26.00 2.73
C LEU A 64 -0.51 -26.33 3.61
N SER A 65 -0.13 -25.43 4.52
CA SER A 65 0.89 -25.72 5.54
C SER A 65 0.42 -26.83 6.48
N TYR A 66 -0.85 -26.80 6.89
CA TYR A 66 -1.44 -27.84 7.72
C TYR A 66 -1.46 -29.20 6.99
N ASP A 67 -1.83 -29.21 5.71
CA ASP A 67 -1.83 -30.44 4.90
C ASP A 67 -0.42 -31.04 4.77
N VAL A 68 0.61 -30.20 4.58
CA VAL A 68 2.01 -30.64 4.52
C VAL A 68 2.47 -31.24 5.85
N ASP A 69 2.11 -30.62 6.98
CA ASP A 69 2.42 -31.13 8.32
C ASP A 69 1.74 -32.47 8.58
N GLU A 70 0.48 -32.62 8.17
CA GLU A 70 -0.26 -33.88 8.30
C GLU A 70 0.33 -35.00 7.42
N LEU A 71 0.68 -34.69 6.16
CA LEU A 71 1.37 -35.65 5.28
C LEU A 71 2.73 -36.07 5.85
N ASN A 72 3.49 -35.14 6.43
CA ASN A 72 4.76 -35.46 7.09
C ASN A 72 4.54 -36.42 8.28
N ARG A 73 3.50 -36.18 9.09
CA ARG A 73 3.14 -37.08 10.19
C ARG A 73 2.75 -38.47 9.70
N GLN A 74 1.92 -38.56 8.65
CA GLN A 74 1.52 -39.83 8.05
C GLN A 74 2.70 -40.58 7.45
N LEU A 75 3.60 -39.88 6.75
CA LEU A 75 4.82 -40.45 6.19
C LEU A 75 5.72 -41.02 7.28
N ASN A 76 5.97 -40.26 8.35
CA ASN A 76 6.78 -40.74 9.47
C ASN A 76 6.17 -41.96 10.15
N ASN A 77 4.85 -41.96 10.39
CA ASN A 77 4.15 -43.13 10.94
C ASN A 77 4.25 -44.36 10.02
N SER A 78 4.13 -44.15 8.70
CA SER A 78 4.26 -45.23 7.72
C SER A 78 5.68 -45.81 7.69
N ILE A 79 6.71 -44.97 7.80
CA ILE A 79 8.12 -45.39 7.88
C ILE A 79 8.36 -46.19 9.17
N VAL A 80 7.90 -45.70 10.32
CA VAL A 80 8.03 -46.41 11.60
C VAL A 80 7.35 -47.78 11.52
N LYS A 81 6.10 -47.83 11.06
CA LYS A 81 5.37 -49.10 10.90
C LYS A 81 6.06 -50.05 9.92
N SER A 82 6.59 -49.52 8.81
CA SER A 82 7.36 -50.31 7.85
C SER A 82 8.61 -50.93 8.49
N ASN A 83 9.32 -50.18 9.34
CA ASN A 83 10.49 -50.68 10.06
C ASN A 83 10.10 -51.74 11.09
N GLU A 84 9.04 -51.53 11.86
CA GLU A 84 8.52 -52.50 12.83
C GLU A 84 8.09 -53.82 12.15
N THR A 85 7.35 -53.73 11.03
CA THR A 85 6.96 -54.90 10.24
C THR A 85 8.18 -55.65 9.70
N ASN A 86 9.16 -54.92 9.17
CA ASN A 86 10.40 -55.52 8.64
C ASN A 86 11.18 -56.26 9.76
N GLU A 87 11.30 -55.66 10.94
CA GLU A 87 11.95 -56.30 12.09
C GLU A 87 11.18 -57.55 12.56
N ALA A 88 9.86 -57.45 12.68
CA ALA A 88 9.01 -58.58 13.07
C ALA A 88 9.12 -59.74 12.08
N MET A 89 9.10 -59.44 10.78
CA MET A 89 9.16 -60.47 9.74
C MET A 89 10.57 -61.04 9.57
N SER A 90 11.62 -60.24 9.77
CA SER A 90 13.01 -60.72 9.87
C SER A 90 13.17 -61.71 11.03
N ASN A 91 12.61 -61.40 12.20
CA ASN A 91 12.59 -62.30 13.35
C ASN A 91 11.82 -63.60 13.07
N LEU A 92 10.71 -63.53 12.32
CA LEU A 92 9.96 -64.71 11.89
C LEU A 92 10.77 -65.58 10.93
N LEU A 93 11.48 -64.98 9.96
CA LEU A 93 12.35 -65.70 9.03
C LEU A 93 13.45 -66.47 9.77
N VAL A 94 14.10 -65.83 10.75
CA VAL A 94 15.13 -66.48 11.58
C VAL A 94 14.54 -67.65 12.37
N LYS A 95 13.34 -67.51 12.94
CA LYS A 95 12.67 -68.60 13.67
C LYS A 95 12.20 -69.75 12.76
N ALA A 96 11.89 -69.44 11.50
CA ALA A 96 11.49 -70.43 10.50
C ALA A 96 12.67 -71.19 9.88
N GLN A 97 13.92 -70.76 10.11
CA GLN A 97 15.14 -71.48 9.69
C GLN A 97 15.23 -72.83 10.43
N GLY A 98 14.64 -73.85 9.83
CA GLY A 98 14.54 -75.21 10.39
C GLY A 98 13.30 -75.97 9.92
N GLN A 99 12.28 -75.26 9.40
CA GLN A 99 11.07 -75.85 8.81
C GLN A 99 10.85 -75.30 7.41
N THR A 100 11.19 -76.07 6.38
CA THR A 100 11.21 -75.63 4.96
C THR A 100 9.87 -75.07 4.49
N GLN A 101 8.75 -75.73 4.82
CA GLN A 101 7.41 -75.28 4.42
C GLN A 101 6.99 -73.96 5.09
N LEU A 102 7.42 -73.77 6.35
CA LEU A 102 7.10 -72.56 7.12
C LEU A 102 7.99 -71.40 6.66
N LEU A 103 9.25 -71.70 6.31
CA LEU A 103 10.17 -70.74 5.73
C LEU A 103 9.66 -70.17 4.40
N ASP A 104 9.20 -71.02 3.47
CA ASP A 104 8.68 -70.55 2.17
C ASP A 104 7.43 -69.68 2.33
N SER A 105 6.55 -70.03 3.27
CA SER A 105 5.33 -69.24 3.56
C SER A 105 5.66 -67.88 4.17
N VAL A 106 6.58 -67.85 5.14
CA VAL A 106 7.04 -66.59 5.78
C VAL A 106 7.79 -65.72 4.77
N ARG A 107 8.54 -66.31 3.85
CA ARG A 107 9.27 -65.57 2.81
C ARG A 107 8.33 -64.92 1.80
N MET A 108 7.28 -65.62 1.35
CA MET A 108 6.26 -65.01 0.51
C MET A 108 5.47 -63.91 1.23
N MET A 109 5.21 -64.06 2.53
CA MET A 109 4.60 -63.00 3.33
C MET A 109 5.54 -61.79 3.50
N TYR A 110 6.83 -62.02 3.76
CA TYR A 110 7.87 -60.99 3.87
C TYR A 110 7.93 -60.15 2.60
N ASP A 111 8.05 -60.80 1.45
CA ASP A 111 8.14 -60.11 0.16
C ASP A 111 6.87 -59.30 -0.14
N ASN A 112 5.68 -59.84 0.14
CA ASN A 112 4.42 -59.13 -0.08
C ASN A 112 4.22 -57.93 0.86
N GLU A 113 4.43 -58.10 2.16
CA GLU A 113 4.26 -57.04 3.16
C GLU A 113 5.23 -55.88 2.93
N ILE A 114 6.50 -56.18 2.63
CA ILE A 114 7.51 -55.14 2.38
C ILE A 114 7.21 -54.38 1.09
N ILE A 115 6.85 -55.07 0.00
CA ILE A 115 6.49 -54.41 -1.26
C ILE A 115 5.28 -53.48 -1.06
N VAL A 116 4.30 -53.88 -0.24
CA VAL A 116 3.13 -53.04 0.06
C VAL A 116 3.54 -51.81 0.87
N HIS A 117 4.36 -51.98 1.91
CA HIS A 117 4.82 -50.89 2.75
C HIS A 117 5.74 -49.90 2.02
N GLU A 118 6.68 -50.38 1.20
CA GLU A 118 7.53 -49.52 0.35
C GLU A 118 6.69 -48.67 -0.61
N LYS A 119 5.72 -49.29 -1.31
CA LYS A 119 4.81 -48.55 -2.20
C LYS A 119 3.99 -47.50 -1.46
N MET A 120 3.56 -47.78 -0.23
CA MET A 120 2.82 -46.83 0.59
C MET A 120 3.71 -45.64 0.99
N VAL A 121 4.95 -45.90 1.43
CA VAL A 121 5.94 -44.86 1.78
C VAL A 121 6.27 -44.01 0.55
N ASP A 122 6.52 -44.62 -0.61
CA ASP A 122 6.81 -43.91 -1.85
C ASP A 122 5.65 -43.02 -2.30
N SER A 123 4.42 -43.53 -2.20
CA SER A 123 3.21 -42.75 -2.52
C SER A 123 3.05 -41.55 -1.60
N LEU A 124 3.19 -41.74 -0.28
CA LEU A 124 3.10 -40.65 0.70
C LEU A 124 4.21 -39.62 0.50
N ASN A 125 5.44 -40.07 0.21
CA ASN A 125 6.57 -39.18 -0.07
C ASN A 125 6.35 -38.37 -1.35
N SER A 126 5.77 -38.96 -2.40
CA SER A 126 5.40 -38.24 -3.62
C SER A 126 4.37 -37.14 -3.33
N LEU A 127 3.30 -37.45 -2.58
CA LEU A 127 2.27 -36.48 -2.19
C LEU A 127 2.82 -35.37 -1.29
N PHE A 128 3.68 -35.72 -0.33
CA PHE A 128 4.35 -34.77 0.53
C PHE A 128 5.20 -33.79 -0.28
N ARG A 129 5.98 -34.31 -1.23
CA ARG A 129 6.82 -33.49 -2.12
C ARG A 129 6.00 -32.58 -3.02
N GLU A 130 4.90 -33.07 -3.59
CA GLU A 130 4.00 -32.27 -4.43
C GLU A 130 3.36 -31.13 -3.62
N SER A 131 2.81 -31.46 -2.44
CA SER A 131 2.18 -30.49 -1.54
C SER A 131 3.18 -29.45 -1.03
N SER A 132 4.40 -29.86 -0.68
CA SER A 132 5.48 -28.95 -0.29
C SER A 132 5.89 -28.01 -1.41
N ASN A 133 5.99 -28.50 -2.65
CA ASN A 133 6.31 -27.66 -3.81
C ASN A 133 5.19 -26.64 -4.08
N LEU A 134 3.94 -27.07 -3.96
CA LEU A 134 2.78 -26.20 -4.09
C LEU A 134 2.79 -25.11 -3.00
N LEU A 135 3.10 -25.48 -1.75
CA LEU A 135 3.22 -24.56 -0.62
C LEU A 135 4.30 -23.51 -0.87
N ILE A 136 5.49 -23.94 -1.32
CA ILE A 136 6.57 -23.02 -1.69
C ILE A 136 6.12 -22.05 -2.79
N GLY A 137 5.38 -22.54 -3.79
CA GLY A 137 4.83 -21.71 -4.86
C GLY A 137 3.82 -20.66 -4.35
N LYS A 138 2.92 -21.07 -3.45
CA LYS A 138 1.93 -20.18 -2.82
C LYS A 138 2.60 -19.17 -1.89
N MET A 139 3.58 -19.57 -1.08
CA MET A 139 4.37 -18.64 -0.24
C MET A 139 5.13 -17.60 -1.06
N LYS A 140 5.69 -17.96 -2.22
CA LYS A 140 6.31 -16.96 -3.13
C LYS A 140 5.28 -15.96 -3.64
N THR A 141 4.10 -16.43 -4.00
CA THR A 141 2.99 -15.58 -4.46
C THR A 141 2.50 -14.65 -3.35
N PHE A 142 2.36 -15.17 -2.13
CA PHE A 142 2.04 -14.41 -0.93
C PHE A 142 3.05 -13.28 -0.67
N ASN A 143 4.35 -13.60 -0.66
CA ASN A 143 5.40 -12.62 -0.45
C ASN A 143 5.40 -11.51 -1.51
N LYS A 144 5.16 -11.87 -2.77
CA LYS A 144 4.99 -10.88 -3.85
C LYS A 144 3.77 -9.99 -3.61
N SER A 145 2.63 -10.58 -3.30
CA SER A 145 1.39 -9.84 -3.00
C SER A 145 1.57 -8.90 -1.81
N ASN A 146 2.32 -9.29 -0.78
CA ASN A 146 2.62 -8.47 0.38
C ASN A 146 3.50 -7.26 0.01
N LEU A 147 4.52 -7.46 -0.83
CA LEU A 147 5.34 -6.36 -1.36
C LEU A 147 4.51 -5.39 -2.20
N ASP A 148 3.66 -5.91 -3.09
CA ASP A 148 2.77 -5.08 -3.93
C ASP A 148 1.79 -4.26 -3.07
N LEU A 149 1.23 -4.87 -2.01
CA LEU A 149 0.34 -4.18 -1.08
C LEU A 149 1.07 -3.08 -0.29
N LYS A 150 2.27 -3.35 0.21
CA LYS A 150 3.10 -2.33 0.88
C LYS A 150 3.45 -1.16 -0.05
N LEU A 151 3.73 -1.46 -1.32
CA LEU A 151 4.01 -0.44 -2.32
C LEU A 151 2.78 0.44 -2.55
N ILE A 152 1.59 -0.15 -2.74
CA ILE A 152 0.34 0.60 -2.90
C ILE A 152 0.04 1.43 -1.65
N GLN A 153 0.20 0.87 -0.45
CA GLN A 153 0.00 1.61 0.80
C GLN A 153 0.94 2.82 0.91
N SER A 154 2.19 2.66 0.49
CA SER A 154 3.15 3.76 0.45
C SER A 154 2.73 4.85 -0.54
N GLU A 155 2.19 4.46 -1.70
CA GLU A 155 1.67 5.38 -2.71
C GLU A 155 0.44 6.14 -2.19
N THR A 156 -0.52 5.44 -1.56
CA THR A 156 -1.69 6.06 -0.89
C THR A 156 -1.25 7.09 0.15
N LYS A 157 -0.25 6.75 0.97
CA LYS A 157 0.29 7.65 2.00
C LYS A 157 0.95 8.88 1.41
N TYR A 158 1.76 8.71 0.36
CA TYR A 158 2.38 9.82 -0.35
C TYR A 158 1.32 10.76 -0.93
N GLN A 159 0.33 10.22 -1.63
CA GLN A 159 -0.75 11.00 -2.22
C GLN A 159 -1.56 11.78 -1.18
N SER A 160 -1.86 11.15 -0.04
CA SER A 160 -2.57 11.85 1.04
C SER A 160 -1.75 12.99 1.63
N THR A 161 -0.44 12.82 1.76
CA THR A 161 0.48 13.86 2.27
C THR A 161 0.63 15.01 1.27
N PHE A 162 0.71 14.70 -0.01
CA PHE A 162 0.78 15.69 -1.09
C PHE A 162 -0.49 16.55 -1.15
N ILE A 163 -1.68 15.92 -1.12
CA ILE A 163 -2.96 16.65 -1.10
C ILE A 163 -3.05 17.57 0.13
N LEU A 164 -2.64 17.09 1.31
CA LEU A 164 -2.59 17.91 2.52
C LEU A 164 -1.68 19.14 2.33
N SER A 165 -0.50 18.95 1.72
CA SER A 165 0.43 20.04 1.43
C SER A 165 -0.18 21.08 0.48
N GLN A 166 -0.87 20.64 -0.57
CA GLN A 166 -1.56 21.54 -1.51
C GLN A 166 -2.68 22.34 -0.81
N ILE A 167 -3.45 21.71 0.08
CA ILE A 167 -4.49 22.39 0.86
C ILE A 167 -3.89 23.44 1.80
N ILE A 168 -2.80 23.10 2.51
CA ILE A 168 -2.10 24.06 3.38
C ILE A 168 -1.57 25.24 2.57
N LEU A 169 -0.95 24.97 1.41
CA LEU A 169 -0.45 26.00 0.50
C LEU A 169 -1.59 26.91 0.03
N LEU A 170 -2.74 26.34 -0.33
CA LEU A 170 -3.93 27.08 -0.73
C LEU A 170 -4.42 28.03 0.37
N ILE A 171 -4.49 27.54 1.62
CA ILE A 171 -4.89 28.35 2.79
C ILE A 171 -3.90 29.50 3.00
N LEU A 172 -2.59 29.23 2.92
CA LEU A 172 -1.55 30.26 3.06
C LEU A 172 -1.68 31.34 1.97
N TYR A 173 -1.97 30.94 0.72
CA TYR A 173 -2.23 31.87 -0.38
C TYR A 173 -3.47 32.73 -0.14
N LEU A 174 -4.56 32.15 0.36
CA LEU A 174 -5.78 32.90 0.69
C LEU A 174 -5.53 33.95 1.78
N LEU A 175 -4.76 33.61 2.81
CA LEU A 175 -4.37 34.55 3.87
C LEU A 175 -3.52 35.70 3.32
N PHE A 176 -2.52 35.38 2.47
CA PHE A 176 -1.67 36.39 1.83
C PHE A 176 -2.48 37.33 0.94
N PHE A 177 -3.43 36.80 0.16
CA PHE A 177 -4.33 37.59 -0.67
C PHE A 177 -5.19 38.56 0.15
N LEU A 178 -5.78 38.07 1.24
CA LEU A 178 -6.59 38.90 2.13
C LEU A 178 -5.77 40.06 2.72
N PHE A 179 -4.52 39.78 3.11
CA PHE A 179 -3.57 40.79 3.56
C PHE A 179 -3.26 41.83 2.47
N CYS A 180 -3.02 41.43 1.22
CA CYS A 180 -2.77 42.35 0.11
C CYS A 180 -3.97 43.27 -0.17
N ILE A 181 -5.19 42.73 -0.15
CA ILE A 181 -6.42 43.53 -0.35
C ILE A 181 -6.58 44.57 0.76
N ILE A 182 -6.47 44.15 2.03
CA ILE A 182 -6.63 45.05 3.17
C ILE A 182 -5.62 46.19 3.09
N ASN A 183 -4.34 45.87 2.87
CA ASN A 183 -3.30 46.89 2.75
C ASN A 183 -3.49 47.78 1.51
N GLY A 184 -3.91 47.20 0.38
CA GLY A 184 -4.21 47.93 -0.85
C GLY A 184 -5.32 48.97 -0.64
N ILE A 185 -6.42 48.59 0.03
CA ILE A 185 -7.53 49.49 0.36
C ILE A 185 -7.07 50.61 1.31
N VAL A 186 -6.30 50.28 2.35
CA VAL A 186 -5.78 51.27 3.32
C VAL A 186 -4.88 52.29 2.63
N LEU A 187 -3.95 51.85 1.78
CA LEU A 187 -3.06 52.75 1.02
C LEU A 187 -3.84 53.62 0.04
N PHE A 188 -4.82 53.03 -0.66
CA PHE A 188 -5.68 53.74 -1.59
C PHE A 188 -6.48 54.85 -0.88
N TYR A 189 -7.11 54.53 0.26
CA TYR A 189 -7.86 55.50 1.05
C TYR A 189 -6.98 56.63 1.61
N LYS A 190 -5.79 56.30 2.13
CA LYS A 190 -4.80 57.31 2.58
C LYS A 190 -4.39 58.23 1.43
N GLY A 191 -4.14 57.67 0.24
CA GLY A 191 -3.84 58.42 -0.96
C GLY A 191 -4.96 59.40 -1.34
N LEU A 192 -6.22 58.93 -1.41
CA LEU A 192 -7.38 59.77 -1.71
C LEU A 192 -7.56 60.91 -0.69
N LYS A 193 -7.37 60.63 0.61
CA LYS A 193 -7.45 61.66 1.67
C LYS A 193 -6.40 62.75 1.48
N GLN A 194 -5.17 62.40 1.05
CA GLN A 194 -4.13 63.39 0.72
C GLN A 194 -4.51 64.25 -0.48
N ILE A 195 -5.14 63.69 -1.52
CA ILE A 195 -5.62 64.48 -2.69
C ILE A 195 -6.68 65.49 -2.24
N LYS A 196 -7.65 65.05 -1.42
CA LYS A 196 -8.72 65.92 -0.92
C LYS A 196 -8.18 67.08 -0.10
N ASN A 197 -7.24 66.81 0.81
CA ASN A 197 -6.62 67.85 1.65
C ASN A 197 -5.76 68.81 0.83
N SER A 198 -5.03 68.32 -0.18
CA SER A 198 -4.26 69.19 -1.08
C SER A 198 -5.16 70.13 -1.88
N ASN A 199 -6.29 69.64 -2.41
CA ASN A 199 -7.24 70.47 -3.16
C ASN A 199 -7.94 71.54 -2.29
N ASN A 200 -8.18 71.26 -1.01
CA ASN A 200 -8.75 72.25 -0.09
C ASN A 200 -7.75 73.38 0.23
N ASN A 201 -6.46 73.06 0.44
CA ASN A 201 -5.43 74.08 0.65
C ASN A 201 -5.25 75.00 -0.57
N TYR A 202 -5.33 74.46 -1.79
CA TYR A 202 -5.29 75.27 -3.01
C TYR A 202 -6.51 76.21 -3.15
N LYS A 203 -7.68 75.82 -2.64
CA LYS A 203 -8.87 76.70 -2.61
C LYS A 203 -8.71 77.84 -1.61
N GLU A 204 -8.08 77.61 -0.46
CA GLU A 204 -7.86 78.66 0.55
C GLU A 204 -6.79 79.67 0.16
N GLU A 205 -5.75 79.26 -0.58
CA GLU A 205 -4.76 80.20 -1.15
C GLU A 205 -5.36 81.10 -2.24
N PHE A 206 -6.28 80.59 -3.06
CA PHE A 206 -6.95 81.38 -4.11
C PHE A 206 -7.95 82.41 -3.58
N ILE A 207 -8.42 82.29 -2.33
CA ILE A 207 -9.36 83.25 -1.71
C ILE A 207 -8.60 84.40 -1.01
N LYS A 208 -7.27 84.29 -0.85
CA LYS A 208 -6.41 85.30 -0.21
C LYS A 208 -5.63 86.20 -1.17
N ILE A 209 -5.90 86.11 -2.47
CA ILE A 209 -5.41 87.02 -3.53
C ILE A 209 -6.58 87.86 -3.99
#